data_AF-A0A9W9WAE2-F1
#
_entry.id   AF-A0A9W9WAE2-F1
#
_cell.length_a   1.000
_cell.length_b   1.000
_cell.length_c   1.000
_cell.angle_alpha   90.00
_cell.angle_beta   90.00
_cell.angle_gamma   90.00
#
_symmetry.space_group_name_H-M   'P 1'
#
loop_
_entity.id
_entity.type
_entity.pdbx_description
1 polymer ?
#
loop_
_entity_poly.entity_id
_entity_poly.type
_entity_poly.pdbx_seq_one_letter_code
_entity_poly.pdbx_strand_id
1 'polypeptide(L)'
;MEVTDRFFNEERLQIDDGARSYGWLMSQVDCLFCSDTFKSKQALHHILRHYEKADPDLRFGLDIFLQSDWARKSAIAHWKLFTDFDQVVDSQECLQSEHEYPDVASCCAYESPGAFHFLIRQGIIRSCYYNSFGHSLFLLAFQENVIETIGYMISTMSPFHLLAPASVAEMWDGRSILQLAATNSVVFGMCWEKIDQMPLDLKETLQEREIRSICQFASMGLASSLYRRGIDLADVVKKDSSLWLEMIRYHLEPTSLFDWLLMNNCLPPQDFLLCHPDPDSALDWLLANNFPLPCHGHGQEFLREFAIYCGRLDAAHWLSLDRVATCSTSGL
;
A
#
# COMPACT_ATOMS: atom_id res chain seq x y z
N MET A 1 -11.04 -33.72 0.57
CA MET A 1 -12.13 -34.38 -0.18
C MET A 1 -13.07 -35.11 0.75
N GLU A 2 -12.78 -36.27 1.34
CA GLU A 2 -13.78 -36.90 2.25
C GLU A 2 -14.21 -36.04 3.46
N VAL A 3 -13.30 -35.26 4.04
CA VAL A 3 -13.63 -34.32 5.13
C VAL A 3 -14.46 -33.15 4.61
N THR A 4 -14.02 -32.48 3.54
CA THR A 4 -14.74 -31.37 2.91
C THR A 4 -16.13 -31.78 2.40
N ASP A 5 -16.25 -32.97 1.80
CA ASP A 5 -17.51 -33.49 1.28
C ASP A 5 -18.50 -33.86 2.40
N ARG A 6 -18.01 -34.22 3.60
CA ARG A 6 -18.85 -34.41 4.79
C ARG A 6 -19.22 -33.09 5.49
N PHE A 7 -18.39 -32.05 5.35
CA PHE A 7 -18.66 -30.71 5.88
C PHE A 7 -19.81 -30.01 5.14
N PHE A 8 -19.99 -30.29 3.84
CA PHE A 8 -20.91 -29.54 2.97
C PHE A 8 -22.08 -30.33 2.39
N ASN A 9 -22.18 -31.65 2.63
CA ASN A 9 -23.35 -32.43 2.22
C ASN A 9 -24.29 -32.67 3.42
N GLU A 10 -25.45 -32.01 3.38
CA GLU A 10 -26.56 -32.14 4.35
C GLU A 10 -27.06 -33.59 4.52
N GLU A 11 -26.83 -34.48 3.55
CA GLU A 11 -27.41 -35.83 3.54
C GLU A 11 -26.70 -36.87 4.42
N ARG A 12 -25.61 -36.55 5.13
CA ARG A 12 -24.83 -37.56 5.90
C ARG A 12 -24.68 -37.34 7.40
N LEU A 13 -25.29 -36.32 7.98
CA LEU A 13 -25.26 -36.09 9.43
C LEU A 13 -26.59 -36.45 10.11
N GLN A 14 -27.17 -37.60 9.77
CA GLN A 14 -28.04 -38.32 10.71
C GLN A 14 -27.15 -39.24 11.56
N ILE A 15 -26.52 -38.70 12.61
CA ILE A 15 -25.76 -39.51 13.58
C ILE A 15 -26.25 -39.20 14.99
N ASP A 16 -26.76 -40.26 15.61
CA ASP A 16 -27.58 -40.38 16.82
C ASP A 16 -26.92 -40.00 18.16
N ASP A 17 -25.93 -39.11 18.19
CA ASP A 17 -25.32 -38.62 19.44
C ASP A 17 -24.46 -37.36 19.18
N GLY A 18 -25.06 -36.17 19.32
CA GLY A 18 -24.44 -34.88 18.96
C GLY A 18 -23.06 -34.62 19.61
N ALA A 19 -22.82 -35.16 20.81
CA ALA A 19 -21.54 -34.98 21.51
C ALA A 19 -20.37 -35.79 20.90
N ARG A 20 -20.63 -36.99 20.34
CA ARG A 20 -19.59 -37.83 19.73
C ARG A 20 -19.21 -37.34 18.33
N SER A 21 -20.20 -36.84 17.58
CA SER A 21 -19.97 -36.24 16.25
C SER A 21 -19.10 -34.98 16.35
N TYR A 22 -19.36 -34.14 17.34
CA TYR A 22 -18.62 -32.90 17.59
C TYR A 22 -17.16 -33.15 17.99
N GLY A 23 -16.89 -34.07 18.92
CA GLY A 23 -15.52 -34.40 19.33
C GLY A 23 -14.68 -34.96 18.18
N TRP A 24 -15.26 -35.78 17.31
CA TRP A 24 -14.58 -36.30 16.12
C TRP A 24 -14.26 -35.20 15.12
N LEU A 25 -15.23 -34.33 14.84
CA LEU A 25 -15.10 -33.21 13.92
C LEU A 25 -13.98 -32.25 14.36
N MET A 26 -13.95 -31.88 15.65
CA MET A 26 -12.92 -31.00 16.21
C MET A 26 -11.52 -31.63 16.10
N SER A 27 -11.41 -32.94 16.30
CA SER A 27 -10.16 -33.68 16.06
C SER A 27 -9.74 -33.69 14.58
N GLN A 28 -10.68 -33.66 13.63
CA GLN A 28 -10.35 -33.52 12.20
C GLN A 28 -9.85 -32.10 11.89
N VAL A 29 -10.50 -31.06 12.42
CA VAL A 29 -10.08 -29.67 12.22
C VAL A 29 -8.71 -29.42 12.83
N ASP A 30 -8.45 -29.96 14.02
CA ASP A 30 -7.14 -29.98 14.67
C ASP A 30 -6.07 -30.62 13.76
N CYS A 31 -6.33 -31.83 13.26
CA CYS A 31 -5.45 -32.50 12.31
C CYS A 31 -5.17 -31.66 11.04
N LEU A 32 -6.17 -30.92 10.53
CA LEU A 32 -6.00 -30.05 9.37
C LEU A 32 -5.14 -28.83 9.68
N PHE A 33 -5.26 -28.25 10.88
CA PHE A 33 -4.45 -27.12 11.34
C PHE A 33 -2.98 -27.51 11.54
N CYS A 34 -2.72 -28.69 12.09
CA CYS A 34 -1.37 -29.18 12.40
C CYS A 34 -0.66 -29.89 11.24
N SER A 35 -1.36 -30.10 10.12
CA SER A 35 -0.80 -30.81 8.97
C SER A 35 -0.07 -29.85 8.03
N ASP A 36 1.20 -30.13 7.78
CA ASP A 36 2.01 -29.36 6.83
C ASP A 36 1.71 -29.72 5.36
N THR A 37 0.79 -30.66 5.12
CA THR A 37 0.49 -31.12 3.75
C THR A 37 -0.36 -30.12 2.99
N PHE A 38 -0.06 -29.95 1.70
CA PHE A 38 -0.83 -29.12 0.78
C PHE A 38 -2.33 -29.43 0.79
N LYS A 39 -2.69 -30.73 0.79
CA LYS A 39 -4.10 -31.18 0.80
C LYS A 39 -4.83 -30.75 2.08
N SER A 40 -4.16 -30.76 3.23
CA SER A 40 -4.75 -30.31 4.48
C SER A 40 -4.95 -28.80 4.49
N LYS A 41 -3.97 -28.02 4.02
CA LYS A 41 -4.09 -26.56 3.88
C LYS A 41 -5.23 -26.17 2.93
N GLN A 42 -5.35 -26.84 1.78
CA GLN A 42 -6.47 -26.64 0.86
C GLN A 42 -7.82 -27.02 1.47
N ALA A 43 -7.89 -28.14 2.18
CA ALA A 43 -9.13 -28.55 2.84
C ALA A 43 -9.56 -27.52 3.89
N LEU A 44 -8.60 -26.99 4.68
CA LEU A 44 -8.89 -25.97 5.68
C LEU A 44 -9.32 -24.64 5.05
N HIS A 45 -8.61 -24.17 4.00
CA HIS A 45 -9.02 -23.01 3.23
C HIS A 45 -10.43 -23.16 2.66
N HIS A 46 -10.75 -24.34 2.12
CA HIS A 46 -12.09 -24.64 1.61
C HIS A 46 -13.15 -24.59 2.72
N ILE A 47 -12.87 -25.17 3.90
CA ILE A 47 -13.77 -25.09 5.07
C ILE A 47 -14.03 -23.62 5.45
N LEU A 48 -12.97 -22.81 5.55
CA LEU A 48 -13.09 -21.39 5.92
C LEU A 48 -13.83 -20.58 4.86
N ARG A 49 -13.58 -20.82 3.57
CA ARG A 49 -14.24 -20.15 2.45
C ARG A 49 -15.76 -20.36 2.44
N HIS A 50 -16.20 -21.52 2.91
CA HIS A 50 -17.62 -21.89 2.92
C HIS A 50 -18.22 -21.89 4.33
N TYR A 51 -17.52 -21.33 5.32
CA TYR A 51 -17.94 -21.28 6.71
C TYR A 51 -19.37 -20.72 6.90
N GLU A 52 -19.75 -19.65 6.19
CA GLU A 52 -21.09 -19.05 6.33
C GLU A 52 -22.23 -20.00 5.88
N LYS A 53 -21.92 -20.95 4.99
CA LYS A 53 -22.86 -21.96 4.49
C LYS A 53 -22.84 -23.27 5.28
N ALA A 54 -21.94 -23.37 6.26
CA ALA A 54 -21.85 -24.55 7.10
C ALA A 54 -23.04 -24.63 8.07
N ASP A 55 -23.36 -25.84 8.49
CA ASP A 55 -24.38 -26.13 9.49
C ASP A 55 -24.16 -25.28 10.78
N PRO A 56 -25.22 -24.77 11.44
CA PRO A 56 -25.08 -23.92 12.62
C PRO A 56 -24.28 -24.54 13.77
N ASP A 57 -24.42 -25.83 14.04
CA ASP A 57 -23.70 -26.52 15.12
C ASP A 57 -22.22 -26.67 14.77
N LEU A 58 -21.93 -26.93 13.49
CA LEU A 58 -20.58 -26.95 12.95
C LEU A 58 -19.90 -25.58 13.06
N ARG A 59 -20.60 -24.50 12.70
CA ARG A 59 -20.08 -23.13 12.86
C ARG A 59 -19.78 -22.80 14.31
N PHE A 60 -20.71 -23.14 15.23
CA PHE A 60 -20.51 -22.94 16.66
C PHE A 60 -19.24 -23.64 17.15
N GLY A 61 -18.99 -24.86 16.66
CA GLY A 61 -17.78 -25.58 17.03
C GLY A 61 -16.50 -25.01 16.47
N LEU A 62 -16.52 -24.61 15.20
CA LEU A 62 -15.41 -23.90 14.58
C LEU A 62 -15.11 -22.58 15.29
N ASP A 63 -16.13 -21.83 15.72
CA ASP A 63 -15.93 -20.59 16.47
C ASP A 63 -15.22 -20.84 17.80
N ILE A 64 -15.67 -21.85 18.57
CA ILE A 64 -15.01 -22.22 19.83
C ILE A 64 -13.56 -22.65 19.57
N PHE A 65 -13.33 -23.47 18.54
CA PHE A 65 -11.99 -23.92 18.18
C PHE A 65 -11.08 -22.74 17.83
N LEU A 66 -11.55 -21.86 16.94
CA LEU A 66 -10.75 -20.77 16.39
C LEU A 66 -10.53 -19.64 17.40
N GLN A 67 -11.37 -19.52 18.41
CA GLN A 67 -11.13 -18.58 19.53
C GLN A 67 -10.12 -19.13 20.54
N SER A 68 -9.71 -20.39 20.43
CA SER A 68 -8.75 -20.98 21.36
C SER A 68 -7.33 -20.43 21.14
N ASP A 69 -6.60 -20.22 22.23
CA ASP A 69 -5.16 -19.89 22.17
C ASP A 69 -4.34 -20.98 21.50
N TRP A 70 -4.81 -22.23 21.57
CA TRP A 70 -4.20 -23.35 20.88
C TRP A 70 -4.24 -23.14 19.37
N ALA A 71 -5.40 -22.79 18.79
CA ALA A 71 -5.53 -22.62 17.34
C ALA A 71 -4.65 -21.48 16.83
N ARG A 72 -4.55 -20.38 17.59
CA ARG A 72 -3.63 -19.27 17.30
C ARG A 72 -2.16 -19.72 17.29
N LYS A 73 -1.72 -20.43 18.33
CA LYS A 73 -0.34 -20.94 18.43
C LYS A 73 -0.03 -21.95 17.34
N SER A 74 -0.97 -22.86 17.06
CA SER A 74 -0.85 -23.86 15.99
C SER A 74 -0.76 -23.20 14.63
N ALA A 75 -1.57 -22.17 14.35
CA ALA A 75 -1.46 -21.40 13.11
C ALA A 75 -0.06 -20.79 12.98
N ILE A 76 0.43 -20.06 13.99
CA ILE A 76 1.78 -19.45 13.95
C ILE A 76 2.86 -20.51 13.67
N ALA A 77 2.82 -21.65 14.37
CA ALA A 77 3.83 -22.69 14.25
C ALA A 77 3.77 -23.46 12.92
N HIS A 78 2.59 -23.97 12.54
CA HIS A 78 2.42 -24.87 11.39
C HIS A 78 2.24 -24.13 10.07
N TRP A 79 1.69 -22.91 10.11
CA TRP A 79 1.64 -22.05 8.93
C TRP A 79 2.91 -21.22 8.79
N LYS A 80 3.85 -21.36 9.74
CA LYS A 80 5.15 -20.67 9.77
C LYS A 80 4.98 -19.16 9.59
N LEU A 81 4.05 -18.59 10.35
CA LEU A 81 3.78 -17.16 10.33
C LEU A 81 4.71 -16.45 11.31
N PHE A 82 5.23 -15.31 10.89
CA PHE A 82 6.00 -14.40 11.73
C PHE A 82 5.14 -13.21 12.12
N THR A 83 5.29 -12.77 13.36
CA THR A 83 4.39 -11.79 13.98
C THR A 83 4.74 -10.34 13.67
N ASP A 84 6.00 -10.08 13.30
CA ASP A 84 6.54 -8.80 12.89
C ASP A 84 7.73 -9.00 11.94
N PHE A 85 8.27 -7.88 11.43
CA PHE A 85 9.38 -7.88 10.47
C PHE A 85 10.70 -8.34 11.09
N ASP A 86 10.99 -7.93 12.34
CA ASP A 86 12.24 -8.28 13.03
C ASP A 86 12.36 -9.79 13.20
N GLN A 87 11.25 -10.46 13.54
CA GLN A 87 11.21 -11.91 13.65
C GLN A 87 11.50 -12.62 12.32
N VAL A 88 11.08 -12.04 11.18
CA VAL A 88 11.38 -12.58 9.85
C VAL A 88 12.87 -12.47 9.56
N VAL A 89 13.47 -11.31 9.85
CA VAL A 89 14.90 -11.06 9.67
C VAL A 89 15.74 -12.01 10.53
N ASP A 90 15.40 -12.15 11.81
CA ASP A 90 16.07 -13.08 12.73
C ASP A 90 15.95 -14.55 12.26
N SER A 91 14.92 -14.86 11.47
CA SER A 91 14.62 -16.19 10.96
C SER A 91 14.96 -16.35 9.46
N GLN A 92 15.78 -15.45 8.89
CA GLN A 92 16.04 -15.43 7.44
C GLN A 92 16.61 -16.75 6.91
N GLU A 93 17.44 -17.44 7.70
CA GLU A 93 17.99 -18.76 7.37
C GLU A 93 16.93 -19.87 7.30
N CYS A 94 15.78 -19.67 7.93
CA CYS A 94 14.66 -20.62 8.01
C CYS A 94 13.56 -20.33 6.97
N LEU A 95 13.70 -19.29 6.15
CA LEU A 95 12.72 -18.95 5.13
C LEU A 95 12.67 -20.03 4.05
N GLN A 96 11.46 -20.32 3.59
CA GLN A 96 11.24 -21.30 2.54
C GLN A 96 11.68 -20.73 1.19
N SER A 97 12.16 -21.60 0.30
CA SER A 97 12.36 -21.23 -1.10
C SER A 97 11.01 -21.13 -1.81
N GLU A 98 10.90 -20.25 -2.82
CA GLU A 98 9.66 -19.90 -3.55
C GLU A 98 8.88 -21.08 -4.19
N HIS A 99 9.33 -22.33 -4.01
CA HIS A 99 8.71 -23.52 -4.58
C HIS A 99 7.81 -24.28 -3.59
N GLU A 100 7.74 -23.84 -2.33
CA GLU A 100 6.80 -24.40 -1.36
C GLU A 100 5.41 -23.75 -1.44
N TYR A 101 4.39 -24.47 -0.99
CA TYR A 101 3.01 -24.00 -1.09
C TYR A 101 2.70 -22.93 -0.05
N PRO A 102 1.94 -21.88 -0.42
CA PRO A 102 1.52 -20.85 0.52
C PRO A 102 0.71 -21.44 1.67
N ASP A 103 0.86 -20.86 2.84
CA ASP A 103 0.06 -21.21 4.01
C ASP A 103 -1.40 -20.75 3.86
N VAL A 104 -2.27 -21.19 4.78
CA VAL A 104 -3.71 -20.91 4.70
C VAL A 104 -4.00 -19.41 4.78
N ALA A 105 -3.27 -18.65 5.60
CA ALA A 105 -3.47 -17.21 5.72
C ALA A 105 -3.04 -16.50 4.43
N SER A 106 -1.91 -16.89 3.85
CA SER A 106 -1.46 -16.40 2.55
C SER A 106 -2.50 -16.65 1.45
N CYS A 107 -3.01 -17.88 1.31
CA CYS A 107 -4.06 -18.20 0.33
C CYS A 107 -5.33 -17.38 0.57
N CYS A 108 -5.77 -17.26 1.84
CA CYS A 108 -6.98 -16.48 2.14
C CYS A 108 -6.82 -15.01 1.76
N ALA A 109 -5.63 -14.42 1.95
CA ALA A 109 -5.38 -12.99 1.75
C ALA A 109 -5.70 -12.51 0.34
N TYR A 110 -5.52 -13.35 -0.68
CA TYR A 110 -5.81 -12.98 -2.07
C TYR A 110 -6.91 -13.81 -2.73
N GLU A 111 -7.20 -15.05 -2.29
CA GLU A 111 -8.23 -15.89 -2.93
C GLU A 111 -9.60 -15.82 -2.26
N SER A 112 -9.68 -15.38 -1.00
CA SER A 112 -10.93 -15.47 -0.21
C SER A 112 -11.03 -14.38 0.88
N PRO A 113 -11.36 -13.13 0.50
CA PRO A 113 -11.48 -11.99 1.43
C PRO A 113 -12.32 -12.30 2.68
N GLY A 114 -13.48 -12.93 2.52
CA GLY A 114 -14.35 -13.30 3.64
C GLY A 114 -13.68 -14.25 4.65
N ALA A 115 -12.98 -15.28 4.15
CA ALA A 115 -12.24 -16.21 5.00
C ALA A 115 -11.07 -15.51 5.71
N PHE A 116 -10.37 -14.63 4.99
CA PHE A 116 -9.28 -13.84 5.56
C PHE A 116 -9.75 -12.90 6.68
N HIS A 117 -10.84 -12.16 6.44
CA HIS A 117 -11.45 -11.28 7.44
C HIS A 117 -11.91 -12.10 8.65
N PHE A 118 -12.50 -13.27 8.43
CA PHE A 118 -12.91 -14.17 9.49
C PHE A 118 -11.72 -14.62 10.36
N LEU A 119 -10.59 -15.03 9.77
CA LEU A 119 -9.38 -15.41 10.51
C LEU A 119 -8.85 -14.28 11.39
N ILE A 120 -8.88 -13.03 10.90
CA ILE A 120 -8.49 -11.85 11.69
C ILE A 120 -9.48 -11.58 12.82
N ARG A 121 -10.80 -11.63 12.56
CA ARG A 121 -11.83 -11.39 13.58
C ARG A 121 -11.76 -12.40 14.73
N GLN A 122 -11.46 -13.65 14.42
CA GLN A 122 -11.24 -14.70 15.44
C GLN A 122 -9.88 -14.58 16.13
N GLY A 123 -9.00 -13.67 15.68
CA GLY A 123 -7.68 -13.46 16.26
C GLY A 123 -6.72 -14.62 16.03
N ILE A 124 -6.95 -15.45 15.00
CA ILE A 124 -6.04 -16.53 14.60
C ILE A 124 -4.78 -15.94 13.97
N ILE A 125 -4.97 -14.94 13.10
CA ILE A 125 -3.89 -14.18 12.46
C ILE A 125 -4.07 -12.69 12.74
N ARG A 126 -3.03 -11.92 12.44
CA ARG A 126 -3.10 -10.46 12.35
C ARG A 126 -2.69 -10.01 10.96
N SER A 127 -3.20 -8.86 10.54
CA SER A 127 -2.89 -8.31 9.21
C SER A 127 -1.42 -7.99 9.01
N CYS A 128 -0.67 -7.72 10.09
CA CYS A 128 0.76 -7.41 10.06
C CYS A 128 1.68 -8.64 10.04
N TYR A 129 1.13 -9.85 9.95
CA TYR A 129 1.94 -11.06 9.90
C TYR A 129 2.64 -11.22 8.55
N TYR A 130 3.72 -11.99 8.59
CA TYR A 130 4.50 -12.40 7.43
C TYR A 130 4.43 -13.92 7.31
N ASN A 131 4.51 -14.42 6.07
CA ASN A 131 4.56 -15.84 5.81
C ASN A 131 6.00 -16.39 5.83
N SER A 132 6.12 -17.69 5.56
CA SER A 132 7.39 -18.41 5.50
C SER A 132 8.35 -17.98 4.40
N PHE A 133 7.89 -17.19 3.42
CA PHE A 133 8.75 -16.56 2.40
C PHE A 133 9.21 -15.17 2.83
N GLY A 134 8.76 -14.72 4.01
CA GLY A 134 9.02 -13.38 4.52
C GLY A 134 8.25 -12.28 3.79
N HIS A 135 7.15 -12.64 3.11
CA HIS A 135 6.20 -11.69 2.55
C HIS A 135 5.14 -11.32 3.59
N SER A 136 4.87 -10.03 3.77
CA SER A 136 3.72 -9.58 4.54
C SER A 136 2.43 -10.06 3.87
N LEU A 137 1.40 -10.37 4.66
CA LEU A 137 0.09 -10.71 4.10
C LEU A 137 -0.49 -9.55 3.27
N PHE A 138 -0.13 -8.30 3.60
CA PHE A 138 -0.45 -7.12 2.81
C PHE A 138 0.11 -7.20 1.39
N LEU A 139 1.40 -7.54 1.23
CA LEU A 139 2.04 -7.62 -0.07
C LEU A 139 1.30 -8.60 -0.99
N LEU A 140 0.91 -9.76 -0.47
CA LEU A 140 0.16 -10.76 -1.24
C LEU A 140 -1.18 -10.23 -1.75
N ALA A 141 -1.97 -9.60 -0.87
CA ALA A 141 -3.23 -8.99 -1.26
C ALA A 141 -3.02 -7.82 -2.23
N PHE A 142 -1.93 -7.06 -2.08
CA PHE A 142 -1.55 -5.93 -2.92
C PHE A 142 -1.20 -6.37 -4.34
N GLN A 143 -0.38 -7.41 -4.51
CA GLN A 143 0.00 -7.96 -5.80
C GLN A 143 -1.21 -8.45 -6.61
N GLU A 144 -2.17 -9.06 -5.93
CA GLU A 144 -3.41 -9.57 -6.53
C GLU A 144 -4.52 -8.51 -6.62
N ASN A 145 -4.22 -7.25 -6.24
CA ASN A 145 -5.12 -6.11 -6.30
C ASN A 145 -6.48 -6.33 -5.57
N VAL A 146 -6.44 -6.98 -4.41
CA VAL A 146 -7.64 -7.30 -3.61
C VAL A 146 -7.96 -6.13 -2.67
N ILE A 147 -8.47 -5.03 -3.25
CA ILE A 147 -8.70 -3.74 -2.55
C ILE A 147 -9.53 -3.88 -1.27
N GLU A 148 -10.56 -4.74 -1.27
CA GLU A 148 -11.39 -4.97 -0.08
C GLU A 148 -10.56 -5.51 1.09
N THR A 149 -9.74 -6.51 0.83
CA THR A 149 -8.87 -7.13 1.84
C THR A 149 -7.77 -6.17 2.28
N ILE A 150 -7.18 -5.42 1.35
CA ILE A 150 -6.19 -4.38 1.66
C ILE A 150 -6.78 -3.33 2.61
N GLY A 151 -7.98 -2.80 2.31
CA GLY A 151 -8.66 -1.82 3.16
C GLY A 151 -8.93 -2.38 4.56
N TYR A 152 -9.39 -3.62 4.66
CA TYR A 152 -9.61 -4.27 5.94
C TYR A 152 -8.30 -4.48 6.73
N MET A 153 -7.22 -4.90 6.07
CA MET A 153 -5.89 -5.03 6.69
C MET A 153 -5.40 -3.70 7.24
N ILE A 154 -5.42 -2.63 6.43
CA ILE A 154 -5.01 -1.30 6.86
C ILE A 154 -5.84 -0.86 8.07
N SER A 155 -7.16 -1.09 8.05
CA SER A 155 -8.06 -0.71 9.16
C SER A 155 -7.72 -1.39 10.49
N THR A 156 -7.09 -2.57 10.47
CA THR A 156 -6.76 -3.37 11.67
C THR A 156 -5.28 -3.33 12.06
N MET A 157 -4.39 -2.86 11.20
CA MET A 157 -2.96 -2.65 11.51
C MET A 157 -2.73 -1.50 12.50
N SER A 158 -1.56 -1.44 13.13
CA SER A 158 -1.11 -0.19 13.76
C SER A 158 -0.49 0.70 12.67
N PRO A 159 -0.45 2.03 12.84
CA PRO A 159 0.27 2.90 11.91
C PRO A 159 1.74 2.52 11.72
N PHE A 160 2.41 2.02 12.77
CA PHE A 160 3.80 1.57 12.68
C PHE A 160 3.99 0.36 11.77
N HIS A 161 3.00 -0.54 11.71
CA HIS A 161 3.08 -1.68 10.78
C HIS A 161 3.06 -1.20 9.32
N LEU A 162 2.43 -0.07 9.00
CA LEU A 162 2.42 0.50 7.65
C LEU A 162 3.79 1.06 7.24
N LEU A 163 4.67 1.32 8.21
CA LEU A 163 6.04 1.79 7.98
C LEU A 163 7.05 0.64 7.98
N ALA A 164 6.63 -0.59 8.32
CA ALA A 164 7.49 -1.75 8.24
C ALA A 164 7.70 -2.20 6.77
N PRO A 165 8.89 -2.74 6.42
CA PRO A 165 9.13 -3.33 5.11
C PRO A 165 8.12 -4.43 4.79
N ALA A 166 7.54 -4.42 3.59
CA ALA A 166 6.51 -5.39 3.22
C ALA A 166 7.08 -6.78 2.90
N SER A 167 8.40 -6.90 2.73
CA SER A 167 9.12 -8.13 2.44
C SER A 167 10.59 -8.04 2.84
N VAL A 168 11.18 -9.18 3.21
CA VAL A 168 12.64 -9.36 3.34
C VAL A 168 13.32 -9.82 2.04
N ALA A 169 12.55 -10.25 1.03
CA ALA A 169 13.11 -10.74 -0.22
C ALA A 169 13.73 -9.60 -1.04
N GLU A 170 14.94 -9.82 -1.55
CA GLU A 170 15.77 -8.80 -2.21
C GLU A 170 15.05 -8.08 -3.36
N MET A 171 14.19 -8.80 -4.09
CA MET A 171 13.42 -8.25 -5.23
C MET A 171 12.51 -7.07 -4.85
N TRP A 172 12.16 -6.91 -3.57
CA TRP A 172 11.30 -5.84 -3.07
C TRP A 172 12.07 -4.65 -2.48
N ASP A 173 13.40 -4.70 -2.47
CA ASP A 173 14.29 -3.60 -2.02
C ASP A 173 13.92 -3.03 -0.64
N GLY A 174 13.37 -3.87 0.25
CA GLY A 174 12.96 -3.49 1.59
C GLY A 174 11.91 -2.38 1.65
N ARG A 175 11.11 -2.17 0.59
CA ARG A 175 10.09 -1.12 0.57
C ARG A 175 9.06 -1.35 1.69
N SER A 176 8.75 -0.28 2.43
CA SER A 176 7.67 -0.31 3.41
C SER A 176 6.29 -0.44 2.77
N ILE A 177 5.32 -0.88 3.56
CA ILE A 177 3.92 -1.00 3.12
C ILE A 177 3.41 0.35 2.56
N LEU A 178 3.74 1.47 3.20
CA LEU A 178 3.43 2.81 2.70
C LEU A 178 4.06 3.09 1.34
N GLN A 179 5.32 2.72 1.13
CA GLN A 179 6.02 2.92 -0.14
C GLN A 179 5.45 2.06 -1.27
N LEU A 180 5.03 0.83 -0.97
CA LEU A 180 4.30 0.01 -1.93
C LEU A 180 2.93 0.62 -2.24
N ALA A 181 2.21 1.07 -1.22
CA ALA A 181 0.94 1.76 -1.39
C ALA A 181 1.09 3.01 -2.28
N ALA A 182 2.26 3.66 -2.29
CA ALA A 182 2.60 4.75 -3.18
C ALA A 182 2.75 4.37 -4.68
N THR A 183 2.28 3.20 -5.11
CA THR A 183 1.98 2.93 -6.53
C THR A 183 0.48 2.87 -6.86
N ASN A 184 -0.40 3.05 -5.86
CA ASN A 184 -1.86 3.04 -6.01
C ASN A 184 -2.49 4.12 -5.10
N SER A 185 -3.05 5.17 -5.70
CA SER A 185 -3.58 6.34 -4.97
C SER A 185 -4.65 6.00 -3.93
N VAL A 186 -5.50 5.01 -4.20
CA VAL A 186 -6.57 4.57 -3.28
C VAL A 186 -5.95 3.92 -2.05
N VAL A 187 -5.02 2.98 -2.25
CA VAL A 187 -4.36 2.28 -1.15
C VAL A 187 -3.47 3.24 -0.36
N PHE A 188 -2.75 4.13 -1.03
CA PHE A 188 -1.97 5.19 -0.39
C PHE A 188 -2.85 6.06 0.51
N GLY A 189 -4.00 6.51 0.01
CA GLY A 189 -4.94 7.31 0.80
C GLY A 189 -5.38 6.62 2.09
N MET A 190 -5.70 5.32 2.02
CA MET A 190 -6.05 4.51 3.19
C MET A 190 -4.90 4.41 4.21
N CYS A 191 -3.68 4.14 3.74
CA CYS A 191 -2.49 4.09 4.62
C CYS A 191 -2.24 5.45 5.26
N TRP A 192 -2.32 6.52 4.47
CA TRP A 192 -2.03 7.86 4.92
C TRP A 192 -3.02 8.35 5.96
N GLU A 193 -4.33 8.15 5.77
CA GLU A 193 -5.35 8.54 6.74
C GLU A 193 -5.06 7.96 8.13
N LYS A 194 -4.53 6.74 8.17
CA LYS A 194 -4.16 6.07 9.41
C LYS A 194 -2.88 6.61 10.04
N ILE A 195 -1.89 6.96 9.22
CA ILE A 195 -0.62 7.54 9.70
C ILE A 195 -0.82 8.98 10.18
N ASP A 196 -1.64 9.78 9.50
CA ASP A 196 -1.88 11.17 9.89
C ASP A 196 -2.53 11.28 11.28
N GLN A 197 -3.29 10.26 11.70
CA GLN A 197 -3.88 10.17 13.04
C GLN A 197 -2.86 9.86 14.15
N MET A 198 -1.59 9.59 13.83
CA MET A 198 -0.57 9.32 14.85
C MET A 198 -0.31 10.57 15.71
N PRO A 199 -0.26 10.44 17.05
CA PRO A 199 0.04 11.55 17.95
C PRO A 199 1.52 11.95 17.98
N LEU A 200 2.37 11.22 17.27
CA LEU A 200 3.83 11.38 17.29
C LEU A 200 4.32 12.45 16.31
N ASP A 201 5.57 12.86 16.52
CA ASP A 201 6.30 13.67 15.55
C ASP A 201 6.58 12.82 14.30
N LEU A 202 5.84 13.09 13.24
CA LEU A 202 6.02 12.39 11.96
C LEU A 202 7.41 12.61 11.38
N LYS A 203 8.05 13.74 11.70
CA LYS A 203 9.38 14.06 11.18
C LYS A 203 10.45 13.10 11.70
N GLU A 204 10.30 12.65 12.94
CA GLU A 204 11.22 11.67 13.55
C GLU A 204 10.87 10.23 13.15
N THR A 205 9.64 10.00 12.68
CA THR A 205 9.12 8.66 12.39
C THR A 205 9.30 8.26 10.92
N LEU A 206 9.05 9.19 9.98
CA LEU A 206 9.15 8.93 8.55
C LEU A 206 10.60 9.04 8.08
N GLN A 207 11.08 8.04 7.34
CA GLN A 207 12.39 8.13 6.71
C GLN A 207 12.29 8.89 5.39
N GLU A 208 13.45 9.28 4.86
CA GLU A 208 13.52 10.06 3.61
C GLU A 208 12.80 9.36 2.46
N ARG A 209 12.92 8.03 2.36
CA ARG A 209 12.29 7.27 1.28
C ARG A 209 10.75 7.25 1.40
N GLU A 210 10.16 7.21 2.59
CA GLU A 210 8.71 7.37 2.77
C GLU A 210 8.26 8.78 2.38
N ILE A 211 9.01 9.81 2.77
CA ILE A 211 8.68 11.21 2.44
C ILE A 211 8.63 11.41 0.92
N ARG A 212 9.58 10.80 0.19
CA ARG A 212 9.56 10.80 -1.28
C ARG A 212 8.32 10.11 -1.85
N SER A 213 7.94 8.95 -1.30
CA SER A 213 6.70 8.26 -1.70
C SER A 213 5.45 9.10 -1.44
N ILE A 214 5.41 9.86 -0.35
CA ILE A 214 4.31 10.79 -0.06
C ILE A 214 4.22 11.88 -1.15
N CYS A 215 5.35 12.41 -1.61
CA CYS A 215 5.36 13.41 -2.68
C CYS A 215 4.63 12.95 -3.95
N GLN A 216 4.64 11.65 -4.27
CA GLN A 216 4.00 11.11 -5.48
C GLN A 216 2.47 11.30 -5.49
N PHE A 217 1.82 11.30 -4.32
CA PHE A 217 0.36 11.37 -4.18
C PHE A 217 -0.13 12.49 -3.25
N ALA A 218 0.74 13.39 -2.83
CA ALA A 218 0.36 14.45 -1.92
C ALA A 218 -0.66 15.41 -2.54
N SER A 219 -1.79 15.60 -1.89
CA SER A 219 -2.65 16.75 -2.19
C SER A 219 -2.08 18.03 -1.57
N MET A 220 -2.52 19.20 -2.05
CA MET A 220 -2.21 20.48 -1.40
C MET A 220 -2.58 20.47 0.10
N GLY A 221 -3.73 19.87 0.44
CA GLY A 221 -4.19 19.75 1.82
C GLY A 221 -3.24 18.90 2.66
N LEU A 222 -2.76 17.78 2.10
CA LEU A 222 -1.75 16.95 2.73
C LEU A 222 -0.43 17.70 2.92
N ALA A 223 0.10 18.32 1.87
CA ALA A 223 1.34 19.09 1.93
C ALA A 223 1.28 20.18 3.03
N SER A 224 0.15 20.90 3.11
CA SER A 224 -0.08 21.91 4.14
C SER A 224 -0.20 21.32 5.54
N SER A 225 -0.78 20.12 5.69
CA SER A 225 -0.83 19.40 6.96
C SER A 225 0.57 19.01 7.43
N LEU A 226 1.35 18.41 6.54
CA LEU A 226 2.73 17.99 6.81
C LEU A 226 3.65 19.15 7.16
N TYR A 227 3.52 20.28 6.45
CA TYR A 227 4.27 21.49 6.73
C TYR A 227 4.02 22.01 8.16
N ARG A 228 2.75 22.00 8.61
CA ARG A 228 2.40 22.35 10.01
C ARG A 228 2.97 21.38 11.04
N ARG A 229 3.24 20.14 10.63
CA ARG A 229 3.90 19.10 11.43
C ARG A 229 5.42 19.06 11.25
N GLY A 230 6.01 20.07 10.60
CA GLY A 230 7.46 20.23 10.47
C GLY A 230 8.11 19.46 9.30
N ILE A 231 7.31 18.86 8.41
CA ILE A 231 7.78 18.20 7.19
C ILE A 231 7.52 19.13 6.00
N ASP A 232 8.58 19.74 5.48
CA ASP A 232 8.50 20.61 4.31
C ASP A 232 8.70 19.81 3.02
N LEU A 233 7.60 19.44 2.36
CA LEU A 233 7.66 18.75 1.07
C LEU A 233 8.30 19.60 -0.03
N ALA A 234 8.23 20.93 0.05
CA ALA A 234 8.85 21.80 -0.95
C ALA A 234 10.38 21.74 -0.87
N ASP A 235 10.95 21.67 0.34
CA ASP A 235 12.39 21.46 0.54
C ASP A 235 12.86 20.11 -0.01
N VAL A 236 12.05 19.06 0.17
CA VAL A 236 12.34 17.72 -0.36
C VAL A 236 12.36 17.74 -1.89
N VAL A 237 11.35 18.35 -2.52
CA VAL A 237 11.26 18.44 -3.99
C VAL A 237 12.35 19.35 -4.58
N LYS A 238 12.80 20.39 -3.87
CA LYS A 238 13.96 21.20 -4.31
C LYS A 238 15.25 20.38 -4.36
N LYS A 239 15.43 19.46 -3.41
CA LYS A 239 16.61 18.58 -3.34
C LYS A 239 16.56 17.48 -4.38
N ASP A 240 15.36 17.05 -4.76
CA ASP A 240 15.17 16.11 -5.86
C ASP A 240 14.09 16.56 -6.84
N SER A 241 14.55 17.19 -7.92
CA SER A 241 13.69 17.66 -9.00
C SER A 241 13.00 16.53 -9.77
N SER A 242 13.42 15.27 -9.67
CA SER A 242 12.73 14.13 -10.31
C SER A 242 11.32 13.93 -9.75
N LEU A 243 11.08 14.37 -8.51
CA LEU A 243 9.78 14.26 -7.86
C LEU A 243 8.68 15.06 -8.57
N TRP A 244 9.04 16.15 -9.27
CA TRP A 244 8.09 16.84 -10.15
C TRP A 244 7.55 15.89 -11.23
N LEU A 245 8.43 15.12 -11.87
CA LEU A 245 8.05 14.19 -12.93
C LEU A 245 7.25 13.01 -12.38
N GLU A 246 7.58 12.53 -11.18
CA GLU A 246 6.81 11.49 -10.51
C GLU A 246 5.39 11.98 -10.16
N MET A 247 5.25 13.20 -9.64
CA MET A 247 3.93 13.80 -9.37
C MET A 247 3.09 13.89 -10.62
N ILE A 248 3.65 14.36 -11.75
CA ILE A 248 2.96 14.39 -13.04
C ILE A 248 2.46 12.99 -13.44
N ARG A 249 3.31 11.98 -13.26
CA ARG A 249 3.04 10.61 -13.71
C ARG A 249 1.94 9.92 -12.89
N TYR A 250 1.93 10.15 -11.59
CA TYR A 250 1.09 9.39 -10.66
C TYR A 250 -0.14 10.17 -10.17
N HIS A 251 -0.10 11.50 -10.16
CA HIS A 251 -1.18 12.31 -9.64
C HIS A 251 -2.22 12.64 -10.73
N LEU A 252 -3.51 12.42 -10.44
CA LEU A 252 -4.59 12.72 -11.40
C LEU A 252 -4.82 14.23 -11.57
N GLU A 253 -4.68 15.01 -10.50
CA GLU A 253 -4.92 16.47 -10.50
C GLU A 253 -3.78 17.26 -9.80
N PRO A 254 -2.55 17.26 -10.34
CA PRO A 254 -1.38 17.78 -9.61
C PRO A 254 -1.35 19.31 -9.47
N THR A 255 -2.16 20.04 -10.23
CA THR A 255 -2.13 21.52 -10.33
C THR A 255 -2.17 22.22 -8.98
N SER A 256 -3.04 21.79 -8.06
CA SER A 256 -3.13 22.40 -6.72
C SER A 256 -1.88 22.16 -5.88
N LEU A 257 -1.24 20.99 -6.03
CA LEU A 257 0.04 20.71 -5.38
C LEU A 257 1.16 21.56 -5.99
N PHE A 258 1.15 21.73 -7.31
CA PHE A 258 2.13 22.56 -8.01
C PHE A 258 2.02 24.03 -7.60
N ASP A 259 0.81 24.58 -7.50
CA ASP A 259 0.58 25.93 -6.99
C ASP A 259 1.14 26.06 -5.56
N TRP A 260 0.92 25.04 -4.71
CA TRP A 260 1.48 25.01 -3.36
C TRP A 260 3.02 24.98 -3.36
N LEU A 261 3.65 24.20 -4.24
CA LEU A 261 5.10 24.15 -4.38
C LEU A 261 5.67 25.52 -4.81
N LEU A 262 5.02 26.19 -5.77
CA LEU A 262 5.38 27.53 -6.21
C LEU A 262 5.27 28.56 -5.08
N MET A 263 4.19 28.53 -4.30
CA MET A 263 4.01 29.40 -3.13
C MET A 263 5.13 29.20 -2.08
N ASN A 264 5.74 28.02 -2.04
CA ASN A 264 6.88 27.69 -1.18
C ASN A 264 8.24 27.81 -1.91
N ASN A 265 8.30 28.58 -2.99
CA ASN A 265 9.50 28.86 -3.79
C ASN A 265 10.18 27.60 -4.38
N CYS A 266 9.43 26.52 -4.62
CA CYS A 266 9.90 25.33 -5.31
C CYS A 266 9.54 25.45 -6.78
N LEU A 267 10.55 25.57 -7.63
CA LEU A 267 10.41 25.75 -9.07
C LEU A 267 10.45 24.38 -9.79
N PRO A 268 9.58 24.07 -10.77
CA PRO A 268 9.73 22.92 -11.66
C PRO A 268 11.08 22.93 -12.40
N PRO A 269 11.59 21.74 -12.77
CA PRO A 269 12.80 21.62 -13.55
C PRO A 269 12.61 22.12 -15.00
N GLN A 270 13.71 22.38 -15.70
CA GLN A 270 13.68 22.96 -17.06
C GLN A 270 12.98 22.07 -18.08
N ASP A 271 13.06 20.75 -17.90
CA ASP A 271 12.47 19.72 -18.75
C ASP A 271 11.02 19.36 -18.38
N PHE A 272 10.43 20.05 -17.40
CA PHE A 272 9.06 19.79 -16.91
C PHE A 272 8.01 19.72 -18.04
N LEU A 273 8.07 20.64 -19.01
CA LEU A 273 7.12 20.64 -20.14
C LEU A 273 7.28 19.45 -21.09
N LEU A 274 8.50 18.92 -21.26
CA LEU A 274 8.75 17.78 -22.14
C LEU A 274 8.15 16.50 -21.60
N CYS A 275 8.00 16.43 -20.28
CA CYS A 275 7.52 15.23 -19.58
C CYS A 275 6.06 15.34 -19.15
N HIS A 276 5.39 16.47 -19.36
CA HIS A 276 3.99 16.64 -19.02
C HIS A 276 3.07 15.92 -20.04
N PRO A 277 2.06 15.13 -19.62
CA PRO A 277 1.20 14.38 -20.52
C PRO A 277 0.32 15.29 -21.40
N ASP A 278 0.05 16.50 -20.91
CA ASP A 278 -0.61 17.57 -21.66
C ASP A 278 0.26 18.84 -21.59
N PRO A 279 1.22 18.99 -22.53
CA PRO A 279 2.14 20.11 -22.49
C PRO A 279 1.48 21.47 -22.73
N ASP A 280 0.33 21.51 -23.40
CA ASP A 280 -0.41 22.75 -23.66
C ASP A 280 -1.02 23.29 -22.37
N SER A 281 -1.70 22.42 -21.61
CA SER A 281 -2.24 22.77 -20.29
C SER A 281 -1.14 23.15 -19.29
N ALA A 282 0.02 22.47 -19.34
CA ALA A 282 1.16 22.81 -18.49
C ALA A 282 1.78 24.16 -18.85
N LEU A 283 1.89 24.47 -20.15
CA LEU A 283 2.37 25.75 -20.63
C LEU A 283 1.42 26.88 -20.19
N ASP A 284 0.10 26.69 -20.34
CA ASP A 284 -0.90 27.66 -19.87
C ASP A 284 -0.79 27.91 -18.37
N TRP A 285 -0.60 26.85 -17.58
CA TRP A 285 -0.43 26.95 -16.13
C TRP A 285 0.86 27.69 -15.74
N LEU A 286 1.99 27.43 -16.42
CA LEU A 286 3.25 28.16 -16.19
C LEU A 286 3.12 29.66 -16.51
N LEU A 287 2.46 29.98 -17.62
CA LEU A 287 2.22 31.36 -18.04
C LEU A 287 1.31 32.10 -17.05
N ALA A 288 0.24 31.45 -16.59
CA ALA A 288 -0.68 32.02 -15.61
C ALA A 288 0.00 32.36 -14.26
N ASN A 289 0.98 31.56 -13.86
CA ASN A 289 1.71 31.73 -12.60
C ASN A 289 2.92 32.69 -12.69
N ASN A 290 3.11 33.40 -13.81
CA ASN A 290 4.27 34.29 -14.05
C ASN A 290 5.60 33.61 -13.70
N PHE A 291 5.74 32.34 -14.08
CA PHE A 291 6.91 31.56 -13.73
C PHE A 291 8.19 32.31 -14.11
N PRO A 292 9.17 32.49 -13.19
CA PRO A 292 10.41 33.16 -13.52
C PRO A 292 11.14 32.31 -14.57
N LEU A 293 10.97 32.70 -15.83
CA LEU A 293 11.67 32.12 -16.95
C LEU A 293 13.16 32.21 -16.62
N PRO A 294 13.96 31.15 -16.82
CA PRO A 294 15.39 31.21 -16.54
C PRO A 294 15.96 32.45 -17.23
N CYS A 295 16.55 33.36 -16.45
CA CYS A 295 17.07 34.66 -16.91
C CYS A 295 18.19 34.52 -17.95
N HIS A 296 18.61 33.30 -18.24
CA HIS A 296 19.55 32.94 -19.28
C HIS A 296 18.76 32.57 -20.53
N GLY A 297 18.99 33.29 -21.64
CA GLY A 297 18.20 33.22 -22.87
C GLY A 297 17.89 31.84 -23.45
N HIS A 298 18.57 30.78 -23.00
CA HIS A 298 18.24 29.40 -23.34
C HIS A 298 16.87 28.92 -22.79
N GLY A 299 16.44 29.37 -21.60
CA GLY A 299 15.17 28.92 -21.01
C GLY A 299 13.94 29.56 -21.63
N GLN A 300 13.99 30.87 -21.89
CA GLN A 300 12.93 31.61 -22.56
C GLN A 300 12.82 31.21 -24.04
N GLU A 301 13.95 31.03 -24.73
CA GLU A 301 13.95 30.56 -26.12
C GLU A 301 13.43 29.12 -26.22
N PHE A 302 13.80 28.23 -25.28
CA PHE A 302 13.22 26.87 -25.21
C PHE A 302 11.70 26.90 -25.07
N LEU A 303 11.16 27.69 -24.14
CA LEU A 303 9.71 27.80 -23.92
C LEU A 303 8.99 28.39 -25.13
N ARG A 304 9.63 29.32 -25.84
CA ARG A 304 9.13 29.91 -27.07
C ARG A 304 9.14 28.89 -28.22
N GLU A 305 10.24 28.18 -28.44
CA GLU A 305 10.34 27.11 -29.44
C GLU A 305 9.32 26.00 -29.17
N PHE A 306 9.13 25.65 -27.90
CA PHE A 306 8.13 24.69 -27.46
C PHE A 306 6.70 25.18 -27.75
N ALA A 307 6.37 26.43 -27.43
CA ALA A 307 5.09 27.03 -27.76
C ALA A 307 4.82 27.05 -29.27
N ILE A 308 5.85 27.31 -30.09
CA ILE A 308 5.77 27.21 -31.56
C ILE A 308 5.51 25.77 -32.00
N TYR A 309 6.23 24.80 -31.43
CA TYR A 309 6.06 23.37 -31.72
C TYR A 309 4.64 22.90 -31.43
N CYS A 310 4.05 23.35 -30.32
CA CYS A 310 2.66 23.07 -29.95
C CYS A 310 1.62 23.87 -30.75
N GLY A 311 2.03 24.76 -31.67
CA GLY A 311 1.12 25.61 -32.45
C GLY A 311 0.50 26.78 -31.66
N ARG A 312 1.00 27.05 -30.44
CA ARG A 312 0.58 28.14 -29.55
C ARG A 312 1.31 29.44 -29.87
N LEU A 313 1.03 30.00 -31.04
CA LEU A 313 1.70 31.23 -31.53
C LEU A 313 1.42 32.46 -30.64
N ASP A 314 0.30 32.48 -29.94
CA ASP A 314 -0.06 33.48 -28.93
C ASP A 314 0.89 33.44 -27.72
N ALA A 315 1.13 32.24 -27.18
CA ALA A 315 2.09 32.01 -26.11
C ALA A 315 3.53 32.27 -26.57
N ALA A 316 3.90 31.82 -27.76
CA ALA A 316 5.22 32.09 -28.34
C ALA A 316 5.46 33.60 -28.53
N HIS A 317 4.45 34.33 -28.99
CA HIS A 317 4.51 35.79 -29.11
C HIS A 317 4.61 36.44 -27.73
N TRP A 318 3.83 35.99 -26.75
CA TRP A 318 3.93 36.47 -25.37
C TRP A 318 5.32 36.25 -24.77
N LEU A 319 5.94 35.09 -25.02
CA LEU A 319 7.32 34.77 -24.60
C LEU A 319 8.39 35.52 -25.39
N SER A 320 8.07 36.01 -26.60
CA SER A 320 8.96 36.83 -27.44
C SER A 320 8.95 38.31 -27.05
N LEU A 321 7.88 38.74 -26.36
CA LEU A 321 7.83 40.08 -25.78
C LEU A 321 8.80 40.08 -24.60
N ASP A 322 10.03 40.54 -24.85
CA ASP A 322 10.96 40.93 -23.80
C ASP A 322 10.19 41.74 -22.77
N ARG A 323 9.83 41.11 -21.65
CA ARG A 323 9.52 41.86 -20.44
C ARG A 323 10.85 42.43 -20.00
N VAL A 324 11.23 43.55 -20.63
CA VAL A 324 12.11 44.57 -20.07
C VAL A 324 11.40 45.09 -18.82
N ALA A 325 11.40 44.28 -17.78
CA ALA A 325 11.04 44.65 -16.43
C ALA A 325 12.35 44.63 -15.65
N THR A 326 13.07 45.74 -15.77
CA THR A 326 13.56 46.47 -14.60
C THR A 326 14.04 45.59 -13.44
N CYS A 327 15.19 44.96 -13.62
CA CYS A 327 16.19 45.01 -12.55
C CYS A 327 16.76 46.43 -12.53
N SER A 328 15.91 47.42 -12.22
CA SER A 328 16.40 48.70 -11.72
C SER A 328 17.03 48.37 -10.38
N THR A 329 18.35 48.36 -10.39
CA THR A 329 19.21 48.66 -9.26
C THR A 329 18.54 49.64 -8.32
N SER A 330 17.85 49.14 -7.29
CA SER A 330 17.67 49.88 -6.06
C SER A 330 19.01 49.83 -5.34
N GLY A 331 19.92 50.71 -5.76
CA GLY A 331 20.96 51.21 -4.88
C GLY A 331 20.35 52.29 -4.00
N LEU A 332 20.15 51.96 -2.73
CA LEU A 332 20.59 52.76 -1.56
C LEU A 332 20.45 51.91 -0.30
#